data_AF-A0A9N8JU18-F1
#
_entry.id   AF-A0A9N8JU18-F1
#
_cell.length_a   1.000
_cell.length_b   1.000
_cell.length_c   1.000
_cell.angle_alpha   90.00
_cell.angle_beta   90.00
_cell.angle_gamma   90.00
#
_symmetry.space_group_name_H-M   'P 1'
#
loop_
_entity.id
_entity.type
_entity.pdbx_description
1 polymer ?
#
loop_
_entity_poly.entity_id
_entity_poly.type
_entity_poly.pdbx_seq_one_letter_code
_entity_poly.pdbx_strand_id
1 'polypeptide(L)'
;MPLLNFYLLRLKDDIQPHTFLAHLQKADPSTKVIVASKPRHFVVKTNIQDADVLNKPWDLMLLLQGSKNSLPDSVSQHISSKYTLPVGIPSKLLSAYPEKNARLIKEAPSAGLTGSLDSPKMPDSSQKLELSPDMLEFMEQLLKEHDGPVTMLNLLKFKPDGKQSYYQYGQNFIKVAGKRGGDAKIVGNVVAAADGEKSGWDEIAIVHYASIKHFCDMLAGEDYQAINEKFRLPFGVMKTKAKL
;
A
#
# COMPACT_ATOMS: atom_id res chain seq x y z
N MET A 1 9.96 -17.70 -4.53
CA MET A 1 9.51 -16.30 -4.38
C MET A 1 10.74 -15.47 -4.05
N PRO A 2 11.22 -14.60 -4.94
CA PRO A 2 12.34 -13.72 -4.64
C PRO A 2 12.09 -12.95 -3.34
N LEU A 3 13.14 -12.85 -2.53
CA LEU A 3 13.14 -12.07 -1.30
C LEU A 3 13.36 -10.60 -1.65
N LEU A 4 12.50 -9.74 -1.12
CA LEU A 4 12.55 -8.29 -1.21
C LEU A 4 12.46 -7.70 0.20
N ASN A 5 12.85 -6.45 0.34
CA ASN A 5 12.70 -5.70 1.58
C ASN A 5 11.74 -4.53 1.36
N PHE A 6 10.66 -4.52 2.13
CA PHE A 6 9.75 -3.38 2.24
C PHE A 6 10.29 -2.41 3.29
N TYR A 7 10.29 -1.11 2.98
CA TYR A 7 10.68 -0.06 3.92
C TYR A 7 9.64 1.04 3.99
N LEU A 8 9.43 1.55 5.21
CA LEU A 8 8.96 2.92 5.45
C LEU A 8 10.08 3.70 6.12
N LEU A 9 10.43 4.84 5.54
CA LEU A 9 11.55 5.66 5.97
C LEU A 9 11.05 7.06 6.35
N ARG A 10 11.44 7.51 7.53
CA ARG A 10 11.44 8.92 7.90
C ARG A 10 12.85 9.42 7.63
N LEU A 11 12.96 10.42 6.77
CA LEU A 11 14.25 10.98 6.41
C LEU A 11 14.63 12.09 7.41
N LYS A 12 15.92 12.42 7.47
CA LYS A 12 16.39 13.63 8.14
C LYS A 12 16.07 14.84 7.24
N ASP A 13 15.92 16.01 7.85
CA ASP A 13 15.47 17.23 7.16
C ASP A 13 16.47 17.74 6.09
N ASP A 14 17.70 17.20 6.08
CA ASP A 14 18.76 17.53 5.13
C ASP A 14 18.60 16.85 3.76
N ILE A 15 17.65 15.92 3.59
CA ILE A 15 17.52 15.14 2.36
C ILE A 15 16.08 15.01 1.86
N GLN A 16 15.91 15.20 0.55
CA GLN A 16 14.64 14.96 -0.14
C GLN A 16 14.55 13.51 -0.64
N PRO A 17 13.34 12.91 -0.73
CA PRO A 17 13.20 11.50 -1.12
C PRO A 17 13.79 11.14 -2.50
N HIS A 18 13.79 12.05 -3.47
CA HIS A 18 14.42 11.81 -4.78
C HIS A 18 15.96 11.80 -4.68
N THR A 19 16.55 12.68 -3.87
CA THR A 19 17.99 12.70 -3.58
C THR A 19 18.41 11.44 -2.84
N PHE A 20 17.59 10.99 -1.87
CA PHE A 20 17.82 9.72 -1.17
C PHE A 20 17.88 8.53 -2.15
N LEU A 21 16.93 8.44 -3.09
CA LEU A 21 16.92 7.40 -4.11
C LEU A 21 18.15 7.46 -5.03
N ALA A 22 18.60 8.66 -5.42
CA ALA A 22 19.81 8.84 -6.20
C ALA A 22 21.06 8.38 -5.44
N HIS A 23 21.16 8.71 -4.14
CA HIS A 23 22.24 8.25 -3.28
C HIS A 23 22.21 6.72 -3.10
N LEU A 24 21.04 6.12 -2.93
CA LEU A 24 20.87 4.66 -2.84
C LEU A 24 21.37 3.98 -4.11
N GLN A 25 20.94 4.44 -5.28
CA GLN A 25 21.37 3.89 -6.56
C GLN A 25 22.88 4.02 -6.79
N LYS A 26 23.49 5.12 -6.34
CA LYS A 26 24.94 5.33 -6.41
C LYS A 26 25.70 4.42 -5.44
N ALA A 27 25.19 4.23 -4.23
CA ALA A 27 25.83 3.43 -3.19
C ALA A 27 25.72 1.92 -3.42
N ASP A 28 24.60 1.47 -4.01
CA ASP A 28 24.41 0.08 -4.40
C ASP A 28 23.68 0.00 -5.75
N PRO A 29 24.42 0.06 -6.87
CA PRO A 29 23.84 -0.02 -8.22
C PRO A 29 23.11 -1.34 -8.50
N SER A 30 23.36 -2.40 -7.71
CA SER A 30 22.73 -3.70 -7.87
C SER A 30 21.32 -3.78 -7.28
N THR A 31 20.98 -2.86 -6.36
CA THR A 31 19.66 -2.79 -5.77
C THR A 31 18.66 -2.25 -6.78
N LYS A 32 17.61 -3.02 -7.04
CA LYS A 32 16.47 -2.61 -7.87
C LYS A 32 15.38 -2.00 -6.99
N VAL A 33 15.00 -0.77 -7.30
CA VAL A 33 13.83 -0.12 -6.71
C VAL A 33 12.58 -0.58 -7.45
N ILE A 34 11.83 -1.51 -6.87
CA ILE A 34 10.59 -2.03 -7.48
C ILE A 34 9.46 -1.03 -7.31
N VAL A 35 9.31 -0.49 -6.10
CA VAL A 35 8.34 0.58 -5.81
C VAL A 35 9.04 1.65 -5.00
N ALA A 36 8.83 2.91 -5.36
CA ALA A 36 9.16 4.07 -4.54
C ALA A 36 7.99 5.04 -4.57
N SER A 37 7.58 5.52 -3.39
CA SER A 37 6.43 6.40 -3.30
C SER A 37 6.37 7.16 -1.98
N LYS A 38 5.63 8.27 -1.92
CA LYS A 38 5.52 9.15 -0.74
C LYS A 38 4.22 8.89 0.01
N PRO A 39 4.24 8.39 1.26
CA PRO A 39 3.05 8.31 2.13
C PRO A 39 2.38 9.67 2.35
N ARG A 40 1.05 9.69 2.23
CA ARG A 40 0.21 10.90 2.29
C ARG A 40 -0.84 10.86 3.40
N HIS A 41 -1.45 9.70 3.66
CA HIS A 41 -2.57 9.59 4.60
C HIS A 41 -2.76 8.17 5.10
N PHE A 42 -3.31 8.01 6.31
CA PHE A 42 -3.64 6.72 6.92
C PHE A 42 -5.13 6.43 6.84
N VAL A 43 -5.55 5.60 5.87
CA VAL A 43 -6.98 5.24 5.73
C VAL A 43 -7.46 4.33 6.87
N VAL A 44 -6.59 3.41 7.28
CA VAL A 44 -6.79 2.50 8.42
C VAL A 44 -5.51 2.57 9.23
N LYS A 45 -5.66 2.77 10.54
CA LYS A 45 -4.56 2.78 11.50
C LYS A 45 -4.52 1.43 12.20
N THR A 46 -3.35 0.84 12.33
CA THR A 46 -3.20 -0.40 13.09
C THR A 46 -3.42 -0.11 14.58
N ASN A 47 -4.10 -1.02 15.27
CA ASN A 47 -4.28 -1.02 16.73
C ASN A 47 -3.67 -2.28 17.37
N ILE A 48 -2.84 -2.99 16.61
CA ILE A 48 -2.12 -4.19 17.05
C ILE A 48 -0.61 -3.93 17.05
N GLN A 49 0.17 -4.93 16.66
CA GLN A 49 1.62 -4.87 16.59
C GLN A 49 2.10 -3.69 15.73
N ASP A 50 3.22 -3.11 16.17
CA ASP A 50 3.92 -1.98 15.57
C ASP A 50 3.10 -0.68 15.47
N ALA A 51 1.99 -0.52 16.20
CA ALA A 51 1.14 0.66 16.08
C ALA A 51 1.82 1.98 16.45
N ASP A 52 2.73 1.95 17.41
CA ASP A 52 3.56 3.07 17.85
C ASP A 52 4.58 3.51 16.78
N VAL A 53 4.93 2.61 15.84
CA VAL A 53 5.85 2.88 14.74
C VAL A 53 5.07 3.19 13.46
N LEU A 54 4.13 2.33 13.07
CA LEU A 54 3.44 2.39 11.79
C LEU A 54 2.48 3.57 11.65
N ASN A 55 1.87 4.04 12.74
CA ASN A 55 0.94 5.17 12.71
C ASN A 55 1.62 6.56 12.76
N LYS A 56 2.95 6.61 12.57
CA LYS A 56 3.74 7.85 12.44
C LYS A 56 3.85 8.29 10.98
N PRO A 57 4.03 9.58 10.69
CA PRO A 57 4.25 10.04 9.32
C PRO A 57 5.56 9.47 8.74
N TRP A 58 5.54 9.16 7.44
CA TRP A 58 6.67 8.59 6.71
C TRP A 58 6.91 9.40 5.43
N ASP A 59 8.17 9.55 5.04
CA ASP A 59 8.55 10.34 3.85
C ASP A 59 8.66 9.50 2.59
N LEU A 60 9.08 8.23 2.75
CA LEU A 60 9.38 7.36 1.63
C LEU A 60 9.00 5.91 1.95
N MET A 61 8.20 5.32 1.06
CA MET A 61 7.90 3.89 1.03
C MET A 61 8.70 3.25 -0.09
N LEU A 62 9.44 2.19 0.21
CA LEU A 62 10.24 1.45 -0.76
C LEU A 62 9.87 -0.03 -0.76
N LEU A 63 9.93 -0.64 -1.95
CA LEU A 63 10.05 -2.08 -2.11
C LEU A 63 11.32 -2.35 -2.93
N LEU A 64 12.33 -2.91 -2.27
CA LEU A 64 13.66 -3.08 -2.84
C LEU A 64 13.97 -4.55 -3.09
N GLN A 65 14.61 -4.84 -4.22
CA GLN A 65 15.20 -6.13 -4.53
C GLN A 65 16.72 -5.96 -4.66
N GLY A 66 17.47 -6.40 -3.65
CA GLY A 66 18.93 -6.31 -3.63
C GLY A 66 19.57 -7.63 -3.23
N SER A 67 20.89 -7.72 -3.41
CA SER A 67 21.71 -8.84 -2.91
C SER A 67 21.95 -8.76 -1.40
N LYS A 68 21.77 -7.57 -0.82
CA LYS A 68 21.91 -7.29 0.61
C LYS A 68 20.55 -7.19 1.28
N ASN A 69 20.49 -7.63 2.53
CA ASN A 69 19.29 -7.53 3.38
C ASN A 69 19.19 -6.18 4.12
N SER A 70 20.13 -5.27 3.90
CA SER A 70 20.21 -3.96 4.56
C SER A 70 20.54 -2.84 3.56
N LEU A 71 20.12 -1.62 3.90
CA LEU A 71 20.50 -0.42 3.17
C LEU A 71 21.99 -0.10 3.40
N PRO A 72 22.72 0.44 2.40
CA PRO A 72 24.10 0.89 2.58
C PRO A 72 24.25 1.90 3.73
N ASP A 73 25.38 1.87 4.44
CA ASP A 73 25.63 2.79 5.56
C ASP A 73 25.61 4.26 5.13
N SER A 74 26.11 4.55 3.92
CA SER A 74 26.13 5.89 3.33
C SER A 74 24.76 6.52 3.13
N VAL A 75 23.70 5.72 2.99
CA VAL A 75 22.31 6.23 2.97
C VAL A 75 21.62 6.08 4.31
N SER A 76 22.00 5.09 5.12
CA SER A 76 21.43 4.86 6.45
C SER A 76 21.63 6.06 7.39
N GLN A 77 22.73 6.80 7.23
CA GLN A 77 22.98 8.03 7.99
C GLN A 77 21.92 9.13 7.78
N HIS A 78 21.15 9.10 6.69
CA HIS A 78 20.10 10.09 6.39
C HIS A 78 18.70 9.67 6.86
N ILE A 79 18.59 8.56 7.60
CA ILE A 79 17.32 8.01 8.06
C ILE A 79 17.18 8.32 9.55
N SER A 80 16.08 8.97 9.95
CA SER A 80 15.78 9.29 11.35
C SER A 80 14.98 8.18 12.03
N SER A 81 14.11 7.50 11.29
CA SER A 81 13.38 6.32 11.74
C SER A 81 13.08 5.42 10.55
N LYS A 82 13.04 4.11 10.77
CA LYS A 82 12.71 3.13 9.74
C LYS A 82 11.78 2.05 10.28
N TYR A 83 10.96 1.54 9.39
CA TYR A 83 10.25 0.28 9.55
C TYR A 83 10.58 -0.60 8.36
N THR A 84 10.80 -1.90 8.59
CA THR A 84 11.20 -2.83 7.52
C THR A 84 10.52 -4.17 7.67
N LEU A 85 10.15 -4.79 6.54
CA LEU A 85 9.64 -6.15 6.50
C LEU A 85 10.29 -6.94 5.34
N PRO A 86 10.85 -8.13 5.59
CA PRO A 86 11.25 -9.02 4.51
C PRO A 86 9.99 -9.64 3.88
N VAL A 87 9.89 -9.57 2.55
CA VAL A 87 8.70 -10.00 1.81
C VAL A 87 9.08 -10.89 0.64
N GLY A 88 8.41 -12.03 0.52
CA GLY A 88 8.49 -12.92 -0.63
C GLY A 88 7.41 -12.58 -1.65
N ILE A 89 7.81 -12.07 -2.81
CA ILE A 89 6.87 -11.79 -3.91
C ILE A 89 6.96 -12.90 -4.97
N PRO A 90 5.86 -13.36 -5.59
CA PRO A 90 5.93 -14.31 -6.70
C PRO A 90 6.73 -13.76 -7.89
N SER A 91 7.65 -14.55 -8.46
CA SER A 91 8.55 -14.10 -9.55
C SER A 91 7.78 -13.57 -10.75
N LYS A 92 6.67 -14.24 -11.13
CA LYS A 92 5.81 -13.84 -12.25
C LYS A 92 5.18 -12.45 -12.04
N LEU A 93 4.84 -12.12 -10.80
CA LEU A 93 4.28 -10.81 -10.46
C LEU A 93 5.35 -9.72 -10.53
N LEU A 94 6.55 -10.00 -10.02
CA LEU A 94 7.69 -9.08 -10.10
C LEU A 94 8.12 -8.80 -11.54
N SER A 95 8.25 -9.85 -12.37
CA SER A 95 8.69 -9.69 -13.76
C SER A 95 7.68 -8.91 -14.60
N ALA A 96 6.38 -9.09 -14.34
CA ALA A 96 5.32 -8.38 -15.06
C ALA A 96 5.04 -6.96 -14.50
N TYR A 97 5.58 -6.62 -13.32
CA TYR A 97 5.24 -5.38 -12.63
C TYR A 97 5.56 -4.11 -13.43
N PRO A 98 6.73 -3.94 -14.07
CA PRO A 98 7.07 -2.70 -14.79
C PRO A 98 6.04 -2.37 -15.89
N GLU A 99 5.75 -3.34 -16.76
CA GLU A 99 4.77 -3.19 -17.84
C GLU A 99 3.35 -2.99 -17.30
N LYS A 100 2.97 -3.77 -16.27
CA LYS A 100 1.66 -3.66 -15.62
C LYS A 100 1.46 -2.26 -15.01
N ASN A 101 2.45 -1.75 -14.29
CA ASN A 101 2.38 -0.44 -13.65
C ASN A 101 2.34 0.69 -14.68
N ALA A 102 3.17 0.62 -15.74
CA ALA A 102 3.14 1.59 -16.83
C ALA A 102 1.78 1.63 -17.54
N ARG A 103 1.19 0.45 -17.82
CA ARG A 103 -0.14 0.34 -18.41
C ARG A 103 -1.22 0.98 -17.53
N LEU A 104 -1.24 0.64 -16.23
CA LEU A 104 -2.21 1.18 -15.28
C LEU A 104 -2.12 2.71 -15.17
N ILE A 105 -0.90 3.27 -15.13
CA ILE A 105 -0.70 4.72 -15.14
C ILE A 105 -1.24 5.36 -16.42
N LYS A 106 -0.99 4.73 -17.59
CA LYS A 106 -1.47 5.22 -18.88
C LYS A 106 -3.00 5.16 -18.99
N GLU A 107 -3.64 4.11 -18.45
CA GLU A 107 -5.09 3.89 -18.53
C GLU A 107 -5.88 4.68 -17.48
N ALA A 108 -5.24 5.14 -16.41
CA ALA A 108 -5.89 5.84 -15.30
C ALA A 108 -6.80 7.01 -15.71
N PRO A 109 -6.41 7.92 -16.64
CA PRO A 109 -7.29 9.02 -17.06
C PRO A 109 -8.59 8.57 -17.74
N SER A 110 -8.65 7.33 -18.23
CA SER A 110 -9.83 6.75 -18.90
C SER A 110 -10.70 5.90 -17.97
N ALA A 111 -10.34 5.75 -16.69
CA ALA A 111 -11.13 5.02 -15.73
C ALA A 111 -12.45 5.76 -15.42
N GLY A 112 -13.55 5.01 -15.34
CA GLY A 112 -14.85 5.54 -14.97
C GLY A 112 -15.07 5.54 -13.45
N LEU A 113 -16.00 6.39 -13.00
CA LEU A 113 -16.59 6.33 -11.67
C LEU A 113 -17.94 5.62 -11.73
N THR A 114 -18.42 5.08 -10.62
CA THR A 114 -19.72 4.38 -10.57
C THR A 114 -20.86 5.27 -10.07
N GLY A 115 -20.60 6.52 -9.72
CA GLY A 115 -21.58 7.42 -9.09
C GLY A 115 -21.82 7.12 -7.61
N SER A 116 -20.96 6.30 -6.99
CA SER A 116 -21.13 5.93 -5.57
C SER A 116 -20.89 7.11 -4.63
N LEU A 117 -20.19 8.15 -5.10
CA LEU A 117 -19.98 9.40 -4.36
C LEU A 117 -21.20 10.34 -4.34
N ASP A 118 -22.26 10.07 -5.12
CA ASP A 118 -23.41 11.00 -5.21
C ASP A 118 -24.31 10.94 -3.97
N SER A 119 -24.32 9.80 -3.26
CA SER A 119 -25.10 9.61 -2.02
C SER A 119 -24.43 8.57 -1.11
N PRO A 120 -23.23 8.86 -0.58
CA PRO A 120 -22.47 7.89 0.18
C PRO A 120 -23.06 7.70 1.59
N LYS A 121 -23.00 6.47 2.10
CA LYS A 121 -23.08 6.23 3.55
C LYS A 121 -21.77 6.72 4.17
N MET A 122 -21.86 7.61 5.16
CA MET A 122 -20.70 8.25 5.79
C MET A 122 -20.60 7.91 7.29
N PRO A 123 -19.97 6.79 7.67
CA PRO A 123 -19.65 6.53 9.06
C PRO A 123 -18.55 7.47 9.59
N ASP A 124 -18.41 7.52 10.92
CA ASP A 124 -17.47 8.42 11.60
C ASP A 124 -15.99 8.14 11.29
N SER A 125 -15.64 6.94 10.80
CA SER A 125 -14.24 6.57 10.53
C SER A 125 -14.08 5.61 9.36
N SER A 126 -12.89 5.66 8.74
CA SER A 126 -12.50 4.78 7.63
C SER A 126 -11.87 3.44 8.06
N GLN A 127 -11.89 3.09 9.36
CA GLN A 127 -11.22 1.88 9.88
C GLN A 127 -11.71 0.58 9.24
N LYS A 128 -12.97 0.54 8.80
CA LYS A 128 -13.55 -0.60 8.08
C LYS A 128 -13.43 -0.50 6.56
N LEU A 129 -12.75 0.52 6.02
CA LEU A 129 -12.70 0.88 4.60
C LEU A 129 -14.04 1.35 4.05
N GLU A 130 -14.66 2.27 4.76
CA GLU A 130 -15.84 3.01 4.34
C GLU A 130 -15.44 4.47 4.08
N LEU A 131 -16.24 5.22 3.32
CA LEU A 131 -15.98 6.64 3.09
C LEU A 131 -16.38 7.44 4.33
N SER A 132 -15.43 7.98 5.09
CA SER A 132 -15.69 8.87 6.23
C SER A 132 -15.49 10.34 5.87
N PRO A 133 -15.99 11.29 6.68
CA PRO A 133 -15.75 12.73 6.47
C PRO A 133 -14.26 13.10 6.34
N ASP A 134 -13.40 12.57 7.22
CA ASP A 134 -11.94 12.76 7.15
C ASP A 134 -11.32 12.28 5.82
N MET A 135 -11.79 11.15 5.28
CA MET A 135 -11.34 10.66 3.98
C MET A 135 -11.85 11.50 2.82
N LEU A 136 -13.04 12.08 2.93
CA LEU A 136 -13.58 13.01 1.94
C LEU A 136 -12.78 14.32 1.93
N GLU A 137 -12.49 14.88 3.10
CA GLU A 137 -11.65 16.06 3.24
C GLU A 137 -10.25 15.81 2.67
N PHE A 138 -9.63 14.69 3.02
CA PHE A 138 -8.34 14.31 2.45
C PHE A 138 -8.40 14.13 0.93
N MET A 139 -9.49 13.60 0.39
CA MET A 139 -9.69 13.52 -1.06
C MET A 139 -9.67 14.92 -1.69
N GLU A 140 -10.46 15.85 -1.16
CA GLU A 140 -10.55 17.22 -1.69
C GLU A 140 -9.21 17.95 -1.58
N GLN A 141 -8.48 17.78 -0.48
CA GLN A 141 -7.15 18.36 -0.30
C GLN A 141 -6.16 17.78 -1.31
N LEU A 142 -6.11 16.46 -1.46
CA LEU A 142 -5.15 15.82 -2.36
C LEU A 142 -5.44 16.15 -3.83
N LEU A 143 -6.72 16.27 -4.24
CA LEU A 143 -7.07 16.66 -5.61
C LEU A 143 -6.51 18.02 -6.02
N LYS A 144 -6.25 18.93 -5.07
CA LYS A 144 -5.62 20.23 -5.34
C LYS A 144 -4.15 20.10 -5.71
N GLU A 145 -3.48 19.04 -5.25
CA GLU A 145 -2.05 18.79 -5.46
C GLU A 145 -1.76 17.68 -6.48
N HIS A 146 -2.64 16.68 -6.57
CA HIS A 146 -2.45 15.44 -7.31
C HIS A 146 -3.77 14.77 -7.68
N ASP A 147 -4.19 14.97 -8.94
CA ASP A 147 -5.34 14.28 -9.55
C ASP A 147 -4.96 13.00 -10.31
N GLY A 148 -3.71 12.55 -10.16
CA GLY A 148 -3.18 11.38 -10.87
C GLY A 148 -3.40 10.04 -10.15
N PRO A 149 -2.87 8.95 -10.73
CA PRO A 149 -2.77 7.63 -10.12
C PRO A 149 -2.31 7.66 -8.69
N VAL A 150 -2.93 6.83 -7.85
CA VAL A 150 -2.54 6.69 -6.46
C VAL A 150 -2.31 5.24 -6.10
N THR A 151 -1.46 5.03 -5.10
CA THR A 151 -1.09 3.68 -4.66
C THR A 151 -1.43 3.49 -3.19
N MET A 152 -1.75 2.26 -2.84
CA MET A 152 -2.33 1.93 -1.56
C MET A 152 -1.63 0.71 -0.99
N LEU A 153 -0.78 0.98 0.00
CA LEU A 153 -0.15 -0.05 0.79
C LEU A 153 -1.19 -0.69 1.73
N ASN A 154 -1.16 -2.01 1.84
CA ASN A 154 -1.86 -2.74 2.87
C ASN A 154 -0.85 -3.70 3.51
N LEU A 155 -0.64 -3.57 4.82
CA LEU A 155 -0.08 -4.63 5.64
C LEU A 155 -1.24 -5.45 6.21
N LEU A 156 -1.14 -6.78 6.16
CA LEU A 156 -2.27 -7.66 6.43
C LEU A 156 -1.87 -8.66 7.52
N LYS A 157 -2.70 -8.73 8.56
CA LYS A 157 -2.66 -9.80 9.57
C LYS A 157 -3.99 -10.54 9.53
N PHE A 158 -3.95 -11.84 9.36
CA PHE A 158 -5.12 -12.71 9.36
C PHE A 158 -5.40 -13.22 10.77
N LYS A 159 -6.68 -13.28 11.13
CA LYS A 159 -7.13 -14.14 12.22
C LYS A 159 -6.91 -15.62 11.84
N PRO A 160 -6.92 -16.56 12.81
CA PRO A 160 -7.01 -17.99 12.52
C PRO A 160 -8.09 -18.26 11.46
N ASP A 161 -7.76 -19.08 10.46
CA ASP A 161 -8.59 -19.43 9.30
C ASP A 161 -9.02 -18.26 8.38
N GLY A 162 -8.57 -17.04 8.65
CA GLY A 162 -8.95 -15.84 7.89
C GLY A 162 -8.37 -15.77 6.48
N LYS A 163 -7.29 -16.52 6.20
CA LYS A 163 -6.59 -16.48 4.90
C LYS A 163 -7.49 -16.94 3.74
N GLN A 164 -8.29 -17.99 3.94
CA GLN A 164 -9.18 -18.50 2.90
C GLN A 164 -10.29 -17.49 2.55
N SER A 165 -10.88 -16.86 3.57
CA SER A 165 -11.90 -15.83 3.35
C SER A 165 -11.30 -14.59 2.69
N TYR A 166 -10.08 -14.20 3.08
CA TYR A 166 -9.39 -13.09 2.43
C TYR A 166 -9.02 -13.39 0.96
N TYR A 167 -8.69 -14.64 0.64
CA TYR A 167 -8.51 -15.06 -0.75
C TYR A 167 -9.80 -14.88 -1.56
N GLN A 168 -10.97 -15.26 -1.00
CA GLN A 168 -12.27 -15.00 -1.63
C GLN A 168 -12.56 -13.50 -1.76
N TYR A 169 -12.20 -12.69 -0.76
CA TYR A 169 -12.24 -11.22 -0.86
C TYR A 169 -11.42 -10.74 -2.06
N GLY A 170 -10.17 -11.18 -2.21
CA GLY A 170 -9.29 -10.81 -3.31
C GLY A 170 -9.86 -11.14 -4.70
N GLN A 171 -10.47 -12.32 -4.86
CA GLN A 171 -11.12 -12.72 -6.12
C GLN A 171 -12.29 -11.80 -6.51
N ASN A 172 -13.08 -11.37 -5.52
CA ASN A 172 -14.19 -10.44 -5.76
C ASN A 172 -13.71 -9.00 -5.92
N PHE A 173 -12.66 -8.62 -5.19
CA PHE A 173 -12.06 -7.29 -5.23
C PHE A 173 -11.59 -6.93 -6.64
N ILE A 174 -11.01 -7.87 -7.40
CA ILE A 174 -10.59 -7.64 -8.79
C ILE A 174 -11.76 -7.11 -9.65
N LYS A 175 -12.96 -7.68 -9.49
CA LYS A 175 -14.14 -7.28 -10.26
C LYS A 175 -14.64 -5.91 -9.84
N VAL A 176 -14.72 -5.66 -8.53
CA VAL A 176 -15.30 -4.43 -7.98
C VAL A 176 -14.37 -3.23 -8.16
N ALA A 177 -13.08 -3.39 -7.85
CA ALA A 177 -12.07 -2.36 -8.03
C ALA A 177 -11.82 -2.09 -9.52
N GLY A 178 -11.85 -3.12 -10.37
CA GLY A 178 -11.62 -3.00 -11.81
C GLY A 178 -12.59 -2.06 -12.52
N LYS A 179 -13.85 -1.94 -12.05
CA LYS A 179 -14.83 -0.95 -12.56
C LYS A 179 -14.34 0.51 -12.45
N ARG A 180 -13.41 0.77 -11.52
CA ARG A 180 -12.88 2.08 -11.15
C ARG A 180 -11.39 2.22 -11.49
N GLY A 181 -10.88 1.36 -12.38
CA GLY A 181 -9.46 1.29 -12.71
C GLY A 181 -8.56 0.81 -11.56
N GLY A 182 -9.13 0.17 -10.53
CA GLY A 182 -8.39 -0.37 -9.40
C GLY A 182 -7.77 -1.73 -9.70
N ASP A 183 -6.53 -1.95 -9.26
CA ASP A 183 -5.81 -3.20 -9.50
C ASP A 183 -4.80 -3.52 -8.38
N ALA A 184 -4.76 -4.79 -7.93
CA ALA A 184 -3.71 -5.28 -7.04
C ALA A 184 -2.42 -5.55 -7.82
N LYS A 185 -1.51 -4.56 -7.82
CA LYS A 185 -0.26 -4.59 -8.60
C LYS A 185 0.77 -5.55 -8.03
N ILE A 186 0.93 -5.55 -6.71
CA ILE A 186 1.86 -6.44 -5.98
C ILE A 186 1.13 -7.05 -4.79
N VAL A 187 1.30 -8.35 -4.60
CA VAL A 187 0.91 -9.10 -3.40
C VAL A 187 2.06 -10.03 -3.05
N GLY A 188 2.41 -10.11 -1.77
CA GLY A 188 3.44 -11.02 -1.29
C GLY A 188 3.27 -11.40 0.16
N ASN A 189 3.99 -12.46 0.55
CA ASN A 189 3.99 -12.95 1.92
C ASN A 189 5.10 -12.25 2.70
N VAL A 190 4.81 -11.84 3.92
CA VAL A 190 5.86 -11.45 4.86
C VAL A 190 6.53 -12.73 5.35
N VAL A 191 7.87 -12.74 5.34
CA VAL A 191 8.66 -13.91 5.75
C VAL A 191 9.39 -13.62 7.06
N ALA A 192 9.99 -14.64 7.68
CA ALA A 192 10.81 -14.43 8.86
C ALA A 192 12.06 -13.61 8.49
N ALA A 193 12.50 -12.74 9.42
CA ALA A 193 13.79 -12.09 9.32
C ALA A 193 14.94 -13.10 9.45
N ALA A 194 16.15 -12.69 9.12
CA ALA A 194 17.33 -13.56 9.10
C ALA A 194 17.70 -14.12 10.49
N ASP A 195 17.32 -13.42 11.55
CA ASP A 195 17.44 -13.84 12.96
C ASP A 195 16.32 -14.79 13.42
N GLY A 196 15.38 -15.12 12.53
CA GLY A 196 14.26 -16.01 12.79
C GLY A 196 13.04 -15.33 13.42
N GLU A 197 13.10 -14.03 13.72
CA GLU A 197 11.93 -13.30 14.21
C GLU A 197 10.87 -13.19 13.11
N LYS A 198 9.67 -13.69 13.40
CA LYS A 198 8.51 -13.51 12.53
C LYS A 198 7.87 -12.18 12.88
N SER A 199 7.70 -11.33 11.87
CA SER A 199 6.87 -10.14 12.03
C SER A 199 5.44 -10.52 12.41
N GLY A 200 4.72 -9.56 13.00
CA GLY A 200 3.28 -9.68 13.23
C GLY A 200 2.43 -9.79 11.97
N TRP A 201 2.97 -9.44 10.81
CA TRP A 201 2.26 -9.36 9.55
C TRP A 201 2.40 -10.64 8.74
N ASP A 202 1.36 -10.98 7.97
CA ASP A 202 1.34 -12.18 7.13
C ASP A 202 1.56 -11.83 5.65
N GLU A 203 0.96 -10.74 5.17
CA GLU A 203 1.02 -10.34 3.75
C GLU A 203 1.15 -8.82 3.56
N ILE A 204 1.74 -8.44 2.43
CA ILE A 204 1.75 -7.07 1.89
C ILE A 204 0.96 -7.05 0.58
N ALA A 205 0.14 -6.01 0.38
CA ALA A 205 -0.51 -5.74 -0.90
C ALA A 205 -0.39 -4.26 -1.29
N ILE A 206 0.05 -4.01 -2.52
CA ILE A 206 0.18 -2.68 -3.12
C ILE A 206 -0.85 -2.58 -4.24
N VAL A 207 -1.84 -1.71 -4.05
CA VAL A 207 -3.00 -1.58 -4.92
C VAL A 207 -2.97 -0.23 -5.63
N HIS A 208 -3.24 -0.22 -6.94
CA HIS A 208 -3.42 0.97 -7.75
C HIS A 208 -4.88 1.40 -7.74
N TYR A 209 -5.09 2.72 -7.79
CA TYR A 209 -6.33 3.33 -8.25
C TYR A 209 -6.00 4.45 -9.23
N ALA A 210 -6.91 4.69 -10.17
CA ALA A 210 -6.74 5.71 -11.20
C ALA A 210 -6.60 7.14 -10.64
N SER A 211 -7.27 7.43 -9.53
CA SER A 211 -7.03 8.63 -8.72
C SER A 211 -7.54 8.45 -7.28
N ILE A 212 -7.35 9.47 -6.45
CA ILE A 212 -7.97 9.52 -5.12
C ILE A 212 -9.50 9.38 -5.20
N LYS A 213 -10.11 10.03 -6.18
CA LYS A 213 -11.56 10.02 -6.37
C LYS A 213 -12.08 8.61 -6.66
N HIS A 214 -11.37 7.85 -7.48
CA HIS A 214 -11.70 6.45 -7.78
C HIS A 214 -11.59 5.54 -6.56
N PHE A 215 -10.60 5.80 -5.68
CA PHE A 215 -10.50 5.09 -4.43
C PHE A 215 -11.69 5.40 -3.50
N CYS A 216 -12.07 6.67 -3.34
CA CYS A 216 -13.21 7.06 -2.51
C CYS A 216 -14.55 6.57 -3.09
N ASP A 217 -14.72 6.58 -4.41
CA ASP A 217 -15.90 6.00 -5.09
C ASP A 217 -16.02 4.49 -4.80
N MET A 218 -14.90 3.77 -4.71
CA MET A 218 -14.90 2.38 -4.24
C MET A 218 -15.29 2.27 -2.76
N LEU A 219 -14.79 3.15 -1.88
CA LEU A 219 -15.17 3.13 -0.46
C LEU A 219 -16.66 3.44 -0.24
N ALA A 220 -17.27 4.24 -1.10
CA ALA A 220 -18.70 4.55 -1.04
C ALA A 220 -19.59 3.49 -1.69
N GLY A 221 -19.02 2.61 -2.53
CA GLY A 221 -19.78 1.66 -3.34
C GLY A 221 -20.36 0.50 -2.53
N GLU A 222 -21.68 0.28 -2.64
CA GLU A 222 -22.34 -0.87 -2.01
C GLU A 222 -21.80 -2.21 -2.53
N ASP A 223 -21.38 -2.26 -3.79
CA ASP A 223 -20.76 -3.44 -4.39
C ASP A 223 -19.43 -3.82 -3.72
N TYR A 224 -18.66 -2.81 -3.29
CA TYR A 224 -17.45 -3.02 -2.49
C TYR A 224 -17.79 -3.35 -1.04
N GLN A 225 -18.72 -2.63 -0.41
CA GLN A 225 -19.05 -2.88 0.99
C GLN A 225 -19.62 -4.29 1.21
N ALA A 226 -20.43 -4.81 0.28
CA ALA A 226 -20.95 -6.17 0.35
C ALA A 226 -19.83 -7.23 0.43
N ILE A 227 -18.74 -7.08 -0.35
CA ILE A 227 -17.63 -8.04 -0.32
C ILE A 227 -16.69 -7.79 0.88
N ASN A 228 -16.58 -6.52 1.31
CA ASN A 228 -15.82 -6.11 2.47
C ASN A 228 -16.41 -6.72 3.76
N GLU A 229 -17.71 -6.57 3.96
CA GLU A 229 -18.47 -7.11 5.10
C GLU A 229 -18.50 -8.64 5.09
N LYS A 230 -18.70 -9.25 3.92
CA LYS A 230 -18.83 -10.70 3.82
C LYS A 230 -17.51 -11.44 4.02
N PHE A 231 -16.43 -10.96 3.42
CA PHE A 231 -15.18 -11.72 3.31
C PHE A 231 -13.99 -11.10 4.05
N ARG A 232 -13.97 -9.78 4.29
CA ARG A 232 -12.80 -9.11 4.90
C ARG A 232 -12.96 -8.81 6.38
N LEU A 233 -14.03 -8.13 6.77
CA LEU A 233 -14.23 -7.64 8.14
C LEU A 233 -14.31 -8.75 9.21
N PRO A 234 -15.04 -9.87 9.01
CA PRO A 234 -15.17 -10.90 10.04
C PRO A 234 -13.80 -11.49 10.43
N PHE A 235 -12.90 -11.55 9.45
CA PHE A 235 -11.59 -12.20 9.53
C PHE A 235 -10.44 -11.22 9.81
N GLY A 236 -10.76 -9.97 10.17
CA GLY A 236 -9.88 -9.09 10.92
C GLY A 236 -8.63 -8.65 10.20
N VAL A 237 -8.74 -8.27 8.93
CA VAL A 237 -7.61 -7.64 8.23
C VAL A 237 -7.42 -6.22 8.75
N MET A 238 -6.59 -6.08 9.77
CA MET A 238 -6.07 -4.79 10.20
C MET A 238 -5.11 -4.31 9.13
N LYS A 239 -5.34 -3.10 8.64
CA LYS A 239 -4.53 -2.49 7.59
C LYS A 239 -3.84 -1.30 8.20
N THR A 240 -2.54 -1.15 7.98
CA THR A 240 -1.98 0.21 7.89
C THR A 240 -2.07 0.59 6.44
N LYS A 241 -2.93 1.56 6.13
CA LYS A 241 -3.10 2.05 4.77
C LYS A 241 -2.44 3.40 4.60
N ALA A 242 -1.12 3.39 4.38
CA ALA A 242 -0.46 4.54 3.79
C ALA A 242 -0.96 4.64 2.35
N LYS A 243 -1.84 5.59 2.12
CA LYS A 243 -2.06 6.04 0.77
C LYS A 243 -0.82 6.81 0.31
N LEU A 244 -0.48 6.63 -0.96
CA LEU A 244 0.60 7.27 -1.69
C LEU A 244 0.02 8.14 -2.82
#